data_AF-A0A0G0BL64-F1
#
_entry.id   AF-A0A0G0BL64-F1
#
_cell.length_a   1.000
_cell.length_b   1.000
_cell.length_c   1.000
_cell.angle_alpha   90.00
_cell.angle_beta   90.00
_cell.angle_gamma   90.00
#
_symmetry.space_group_name_H-M   'P 1'
#
loop_
_entity.id
_entity.type
_entity.pdbx_description
1 polymer ?
#
loop_
_entity_poly.entity_id
_entity_poly.type
_entity_poly.pdbx_seq_one_letter_code
_entity_poly.pdbx_strand_id
1 'polypeptide(L)'
;MKHNPISTANAFAITTGIFYVACRVLVGLFPNLMFTVAQSWFHGVALTKFDTGSLTMSTFLIGLVSSLVFTWVTGYIFAKIYNLMKS
;
A
#
# COMPACT_ATOMS: atom_id res chain seq x y z
N MET A 1 -12.54 -23.48 3.45
CA MET A 1 -12.67 -23.12 2.03
C MET A 1 -11.34 -22.62 1.50
N LYS A 2 -10.99 -22.95 0.25
CA LYS A 2 -9.77 -22.48 -0.44
C LYS A 2 -10.01 -21.10 -1.06
N HIS A 3 -8.98 -20.27 -1.17
CA HIS A 3 -9.05 -18.99 -1.88
C HIS A 3 -9.03 -19.21 -3.40
N ASN A 4 -9.74 -18.37 -4.15
CA ASN A 4 -9.46 -18.18 -5.57
C ASN A 4 -8.30 -17.18 -5.72
N PRO A 5 -7.12 -17.56 -6.26
CA PRO A 5 -5.94 -16.70 -6.26
C PRO A 5 -6.13 -15.37 -6.99
N ILE A 6 -6.84 -15.36 -8.12
CA ILE A 6 -7.07 -14.14 -8.90
C ILE A 6 -8.03 -13.21 -8.16
N SER A 7 -9.12 -13.75 -7.60
CA SER A 7 -10.06 -12.96 -6.82
C SER A 7 -9.39 -12.35 -5.58
N THR A 8 -8.54 -13.10 -4.87
CA THR A 8 -7.79 -12.58 -3.72
C THR A 8 -6.82 -11.49 -4.15
N ALA A 9 -6.06 -11.71 -5.23
CA ALA A 9 -5.11 -10.72 -5.75
C ALA A 9 -5.80 -9.41 -6.15
N ASN A 10 -6.91 -9.49 -6.88
CA ASN A 10 -7.70 -8.32 -7.28
C ASN A 10 -8.25 -7.57 -6.05
N ALA A 11 -8.81 -8.30 -5.08
CA ALA A 11 -9.33 -7.69 -3.85
C ALA A 11 -8.21 -6.98 -3.06
N PHE A 12 -7.03 -7.59 -2.95
CA PHE A 12 -5.88 -7.01 -2.27
C PHE A 12 -5.41 -5.72 -2.97
N ALA A 13 -5.22 -5.77 -4.29
CA ALA A 13 -4.82 -4.62 -5.08
C ALA A 13 -5.83 -3.47 -5.00
N ILE A 14 -7.13 -3.74 -5.20
CA ILE A 14 -8.17 -2.70 -5.14
C ILE A 14 -8.22 -2.06 -3.74
N THR A 15 -8.15 -2.88 -2.68
CA THR A 15 -8.12 -2.38 -1.30
C THR A 15 -6.92 -1.46 -1.09
N THR A 16 -5.72 -1.88 -1.52
CA THR A 16 -4.51 -1.06 -1.45
C THR A 16 -4.65 0.24 -2.25
N GLY A 17 -5.24 0.21 -3.45
CA GLY A 17 -5.47 1.41 -4.25
C GLY A 17 -6.36 2.43 -3.54
N ILE A 18 -7.45 1.99 -2.91
CA ILE A 18 -8.33 2.85 -2.11
C ILE A 18 -7.55 3.49 -0.96
N PHE A 19 -6.81 2.69 -0.20
CA PHE A 19 -5.98 3.20 0.90
C PHE A 19 -4.88 4.14 0.43
N TYR A 20 -4.26 3.88 -0.73
CA TYR A 20 -3.21 4.73 -1.29
C TYR A 20 -3.75 6.13 -1.62
N VAL A 21 -4.90 6.20 -2.29
CA VAL A 21 -5.57 7.48 -2.61
C VAL A 21 -5.98 8.20 -1.33
N ALA A 22 -6.59 7.50 -0.37
CA ALA A 22 -6.96 8.08 0.91
C ALA A 22 -5.74 8.61 1.67
N CYS A 23 -4.62 7.86 1.67
CA CYS A 23 -3.35 8.27 2.27
C CYS A 23 -2.84 9.57 1.65
N ARG A 24 -2.89 9.72 0.32
CA ARG A 24 -2.48 10.96 -0.36
C ARG A 24 -3.30 12.17 0.08
N VAL A 25 -4.61 12.01 0.27
CA VAL A 25 -5.50 13.08 0.76
C VAL A 25 -5.17 13.41 2.21
N LEU A 26 -5.04 12.39 3.07
CA LEU A 26 -4.72 12.57 4.49
C LEU A 26 -3.35 13.23 4.72
N VAL A 27 -2.35 12.92 3.92
CA VAL A 27 -1.04 13.60 3.97
C VAL A 27 -1.16 15.09 3.61
N GLY A 28 -2.04 15.44 2.67
CA GLY A 28 -2.31 16.83 2.31
C GLY A 28 -3.04 17.62 3.41
N LEU A 29 -3.99 16.98 4.10
CA LEU A 29 -4.79 17.62 5.16
C LEU A 29 -4.08 17.62 6.52
N PHE A 30 -3.38 16.53 6.86
CA PHE A 30 -2.81 16.27 8.18
C PHE A 30 -1.35 15.77 8.12
N PRO A 31 -0.42 16.54 7.52
CA PRO A 31 0.95 16.07 7.25
C PRO A 31 1.72 15.66 8.52
N ASN A 32 1.55 16.37 9.63
CA ASN A 32 2.21 16.04 10.90
C ASN A 32 1.74 14.69 11.46
N LEU A 33 0.42 14.47 11.48
CA LEU A 33 -0.15 13.24 11.99
C LEU A 33 0.30 12.05 11.15
N MET A 34 0.25 12.16 9.82
CA MET A 34 0.69 11.10 8.92
C MET A 34 2.18 10.81 9.05
N PHE A 35 3.01 11.83 9.26
CA PHE A 35 4.42 11.65 9.54
C PHE A 35 4.66 10.90 10.87
N THR A 36 3.97 11.27 11.96
CA THR A 36 4.06 10.57 13.25
C THR A 36 3.63 9.11 13.13
N VAL A 37 2.53 8.84 12.42
CA VAL A 37 2.06 7.48 12.18
C VAL A 37 3.11 6.67 11.42
N ALA A 38 3.65 7.21 10.33
CA ALA A 38 4.71 6.55 9.57
C ALA A 38 5.94 6.25 10.45
N GLN A 39 6.40 7.23 11.22
CA GLN A 39 7.55 7.07 12.12
C GLN A 39 7.32 6.01 13.20
N SER A 40 6.07 5.81 13.65
CA SER A 40 5.74 4.78 14.65
C SER A 40 5.84 3.35 14.11
N TRP A 41 5.72 3.17 12.79
CA TRP A 41 5.80 1.85 12.16
C TRP A 41 7.23 1.51 11.73
N PHE A 42 7.96 2.49 11.18
CA PHE A 42 9.33 2.30 10.70
C PHE A 42 10.35 2.48 11.82
N HIS A 43 10.95 1.38 12.26
CA HIS A 43 12.07 1.37 13.21
C HIS A 43 13.40 1.43 12.43
N GLY A 44 14.35 2.26 12.87
CA GLY A 44 15.70 2.33 12.28
C GLY A 44 15.85 3.20 11.03
N VAL A 45 14.81 3.94 10.63
CA VAL A 45 14.86 4.91 9.53
C VAL A 45 14.54 6.31 10.08
N ALA A 46 15.48 7.24 9.91
CA ALA A 46 15.22 8.66 10.15
C ALA A 46 14.41 9.20 8.97
N LEU A 47 13.09 9.32 9.16
CA LEU A 47 12.26 9.96 8.14
C LEU A 47 12.55 11.46 8.17
N THR A 48 12.91 12.03 7.03
CA THR A 48 12.98 13.48 6.85
C THR A 48 11.64 13.97 6.33
N LYS A 49 11.08 14.97 7.00
CA LYS A 49 9.84 15.59 6.57
C LYS A 49 10.14 16.49 5.36
N PHE A 50 9.88 15.99 4.16
CA PHE A 50 9.95 16.80 2.95
C PHE A 50 8.73 17.73 2.86
N ASP A 51 8.93 18.91 2.28
CA ASP A 51 7.83 19.84 2.04
C ASP A 51 6.82 19.21 1.07
N THR A 52 5.54 19.40 1.34
CA THR A 52 4.42 18.76 0.62
C THR A 52 4.38 19.11 -0.87
N GLY A 53 5.07 20.19 -1.27
CA GLY A 53 5.27 20.60 -2.66
C GLY A 53 6.12 19.63 -3.50
N SER A 54 6.80 18.67 -2.88
CA SER A 54 7.60 17.65 -3.58
C SER A 54 6.77 16.47 -4.15
N LEU A 55 5.50 16.32 -3.75
CA LEU A 55 4.61 15.29 -4.30
C LEU A 55 4.00 15.71 -5.63
N THR A 56 4.73 15.46 -6.71
CA THR A 56 4.23 15.64 -8.08
C THR A 56 3.17 14.59 -8.44
N MET A 57 2.33 14.89 -9.44
CA MET A 57 1.38 13.91 -9.98
C MET A 57 2.08 12.65 -10.51
N SER A 58 3.28 12.81 -11.08
CA SER A 58 4.08 11.70 -11.59
C SER A 58 4.47 10.72 -10.49
N THR A 59 5.02 11.21 -9.37
CA THR A 59 5.42 10.35 -8.26
C THR A 59 4.23 9.68 -7.58
N PHE A 60 3.08 10.36 -7.52
CA PHE A 60 1.82 9.75 -7.07
C PHE A 60 1.37 8.60 -7.96
N LEU A 61 1.35 8.78 -9.29
CA LEU A 61 0.91 7.73 -10.21
C LEU A 61 1.86 6.53 -10.20
N ILE A 62 3.18 6.78 -10.17
CA ILE A 62 4.18 5.72 -10.06
C ILE A 62 3.98 4.93 -8.77
N GLY A 63 3.79 5.60 -7.64
CA GLY A 63 3.53 4.94 -6.35
C GLY A 63 2.21 4.16 -6.32
N LEU A 64 1.15 4.70 -6.93
CA LEU A 64 -0.14 4.00 -7.05
C LEU A 64 0.02 2.73 -7.89
N VAL A 65 0.54 2.83 -9.11
CA VAL A 65 0.68 1.66 -10.00
C VAL A 65 1.60 0.61 -9.39
N SER A 66 2.75 1.02 -8.86
CA SER A 66 3.70 0.09 -8.24
C SER A 66 3.11 -0.61 -7.01
N SER A 67 2.36 0.10 -6.16
CA SER A 67 1.69 -0.52 -5.00
C SER A 67 0.57 -1.48 -5.41
N LEU A 68 -0.21 -1.16 -6.43
CA LEU A 68 -1.24 -2.07 -6.98
C LEU A 68 -0.62 -3.36 -7.52
N VAL A 69 0.43 -3.25 -8.33
CA VAL A 69 1.13 -4.42 -8.89
C VAL A 69 1.74 -5.27 -7.77
N PHE A 70 2.45 -4.63 -6.84
CA PHE A 70 3.08 -5.32 -5.71
C PHE A 70 2.05 -6.11 -4.90
N THR A 71 0.96 -5.45 -4.49
CA THR A 71 -0.07 -6.09 -3.65
C THR A 71 -0.90 -7.12 -4.39
N TRP A 72 -1.13 -6.96 -5.70
CA TRP A 72 -1.72 -8.01 -6.52
C TRP A 72 -0.87 -9.29 -6.48
N VAL A 73 0.45 -9.16 -6.72
CA VAL A 73 1.39 -10.29 -6.68
C VAL A 73 1.42 -10.93 -5.30
N THR A 74 1.52 -10.12 -4.23
CA THR A 74 1.50 -10.62 -2.85
C THR A 74 0.19 -11.35 -2.54
N GLY A 75 -0.97 -10.82 -2.94
CA GLY A 75 -2.27 -11.45 -2.74
C GLY A 75 -2.43 -12.77 -3.48
N TYR A 76 -1.90 -12.85 -4.71
CA TYR A 76 -1.86 -14.10 -5.47
C TYR A 76 -1.00 -15.17 -4.78
N ILE A 77 0.21 -14.79 -4.36
CA ILE A 77 1.14 -15.68 -3.63
C ILE A 77 0.50 -16.16 -2.32
N PHE A 78 -0.08 -15.23 -1.55
CA PHE A 78 -0.77 -15.53 -0.30
C PHE A 78 -1.86 -16.60 -0.50
N ALA A 79 -2.72 -16.42 -1.51
CA ALA A 79 -3.79 -17.37 -1.80
C ALA A 79 -3.26 -18.75 -2.17
N LYS A 80 -2.18 -18.84 -2.95
CA LYS A 80 -1.52 -20.09 -3.29
C LYS A 80 -0.96 -20.80 -2.06
N ILE A 81 -0.19 -20.09 -1.22
CA ILE A 81 0.40 -20.65 0.00
C ILE A 81 -0.68 -21.11 0.97
N TYR A 82 -1.73 -20.31 1.19
CA TYR A 82 -2.86 -20.69 2.05
C TYR A 82 -3.53 -22.00 1.58
N ASN A 83 -3.75 -22.12 0.27
CA ASN A 83 -4.36 -23.31 -0.30
C ASN A 83 -3.47 -24.55 -0.21
N LEU A 84 -2.15 -24.38 -0.25
CA LEU A 84 -1.18 -25.46 -0.03
C LEU A 84 -1.19 -25.91 1.44
N MET A 85 -1.27 -24.99 2.40
CA MET A 85 -1.32 -25.33 3.84
C MET A 85 -2.65 -25.97 4.26
N LYS A 86 -3.74 -25.69 3.53
CA LYS A 86 -5.05 -26.36 3.70
C LYS A 86 -5.20 -27.62 2.83
N SER A 87 -4.11 -28.12 2.27
CA SER A 87 -4.10 -29.36 1.48
C SER A 87 -4.21 -30.59 2.36
#